data_AF-A0A4Y1WPH8-F1
#
_entry.id   AF-A0A4Y1WPH8-F1
#
_cell.length_a   1.000
_cell.length_b   1.000
_cell.length_c   1.000
_cell.angle_alpha   90.00
_cell.angle_beta   90.00
_cell.angle_gamma   90.00
#
_symmetry.space_group_name_H-M   'P 1'
#
loop_
_entity.id
_entity.type
_entity.pdbx_description
1 polymer ?
#
loop_
_entity_poly.entity_id
_entity_poly.type
_entity_poly.pdbx_seq_one_letter_code
_entity_poly.pdbx_strand_id
1 'polypeptide(L)' 'MLAAILIIIAASVSFSVVTLLILFYIGKRPDAERTQDDDSRYYDENGNHLYYDRKLIARLEKEKERAAQQSK' A
#
# COMPACT_ATOMS: atom_id res chain seq x y z
N MET A 1 12.30 51.44 12.34
CA MET A 1 12.56 50.31 13.27
C MET A 1 11.42 49.30 13.27
N LEU A 2 10.18 49.72 13.59
CA LEU A 2 9.03 48.80 13.64
C LEU A 2 8.77 48.05 12.31
N ALA A 3 8.81 48.75 11.18
CA ALA A 3 8.66 48.12 9.86
C ALA A 3 9.75 47.06 9.57
N ALA A 4 11.01 47.35 9.92
CA ALA A 4 12.11 46.39 9.74
C ALA A 4 11.94 45.15 10.61
N ILE A 5 11.47 45.32 11.86
CA ILE A 5 11.16 44.21 12.77
C ILE A 5 10.03 43.35 12.19
N LEU A 6 8.96 43.96 11.67
CA LEU A 6 7.85 43.22 11.04
C LEU A 6 8.31 42.43 9.81
N ILE A 7 9.17 43.01 8.98
CA ILE A 7 9.74 42.33 7.81
C ILE A 7 10.57 41.10 8.23
N ILE A 8 11.40 41.24 9.27
CA ILE A 8 12.22 40.14 9.78
C ILE A 8 11.33 39.01 10.34
N ILE A 9 10.28 39.35 11.08
CA ILE A 9 9.33 38.37 11.62
C ILE A 9 8.62 37.65 10.47
N ALA A 10 8.10 38.39 9.50
CA ALA A 10 7.40 37.81 8.35
C ALA A 10 8.30 36.86 7.54
N ALA A 11 9.57 37.25 7.32
CA ALA A 11 10.55 36.41 6.64
C ALA A 11 10.87 35.14 7.44
N SER A 12 11.07 35.26 8.76
CA SER A 12 11.37 34.11 9.64
C SER A 12 10.21 33.10 9.69
N VAL A 13 8.97 33.60 9.80
CA VAL A 13 7.76 32.75 9.77
C VAL A 13 7.62 32.05 8.43
N SER A 14 7.79 32.79 7.32
CA SER A 14 7.71 32.23 5.97
C SER A 14 8.75 31.14 5.75
N PHE A 15 9.99 31.38 6.17
CA PHE A 15 11.08 30.39 6.07
C PHE A 15 10.81 29.12 6.88
N SER A 16 10.24 29.27 8.09
CA SER A 16 9.87 28.14 8.95
C SER A 16 8.77 27.28 8.31
N VAL A 17 7.75 27.92 7.72
CA VAL A 17 6.66 27.21 7.01
C VAL A 17 7.20 26.43 5.82
N VAL A 18 8.04 27.05 4.99
CA VAL A 18 8.66 26.37 3.83
C VAL A 18 9.50 25.18 4.28
N THR A 19 10.29 25.33 5.35
CA THR A 19 11.10 24.26 5.92
C THR A 19 10.24 23.07 6.36
N LEU A 20 9.12 23.33 7.07
CA LEU A 20 8.18 22.29 7.49
C LEU A 20 7.52 21.59 6.32
N LEU A 21 7.15 22.31 5.26
CA LEU A 21 6.58 21.72 4.04
C LEU A 21 7.58 20.81 3.33
N ILE A 22 8.85 21.23 3.23
CA ILE A 22 9.92 20.43 2.64
C ILE A 22 10.13 19.15 3.48
N LEU A 23 10.22 19.27 4.80
CA LEU A 23 10.37 18.12 5.70
C LEU A 23 9.17 17.18 5.61
N PHE A 24 7.95 17.71 5.53
CA PHE A 24 6.73 16.93 5.34
C PHE A 24 6.75 16.19 4.00
N TYR A 25 7.15 16.85 2.91
CA TYR A 25 7.20 16.26 1.58
C TYR A 25 8.29 15.17 1.46
N ILE A 26 9.47 15.40 2.05
CA ILE A 26 10.55 14.40 2.11
C ILE A 26 10.18 13.24 3.03
N GLY A 27 9.58 13.55 4.19
CA GLY A 27 9.13 12.56 5.18
C GLY A 27 7.94 11.73 4.68
N LYS A 28 7.16 12.27 3.75
CA LYS A 28 6.15 11.53 2.99
C LYS A 28 6.86 10.69 1.92
N ARG A 29 7.63 9.70 2.37
CA ARG A 29 8.03 8.57 1.53
C ARG A 29 6.75 7.85 1.07
N PRO A 30 6.48 7.77 -0.24
CA PRO A 30 5.50 6.83 -0.77
C PRO A 30 6.13 5.43 -0.82
N ASP A 31 6.72 4.97 0.30
CA ASP A 31 7.30 3.62 0.38
C ASP A 31 6.27 2.60 0.92
N ALA A 32 5.04 3.04 1.21
CA ALA A 32 3.92 2.13 1.48
C ALA A 32 3.36 1.46 0.22
N GLU A 33 3.88 1.81 -0.97
CA GLU A 33 3.44 1.29 -2.26
C GLU A 33 4.51 0.43 -2.95
N ARG A 34 5.55 0.02 -2.20
CA ARG A 34 6.71 -0.70 -2.75
C ARG A 34 6.74 -2.20 -2.49
N THR A 35 5.62 -2.78 -2.10
CA THR A 35 5.46 -4.24 -2.04
C THR A 35 4.10 -4.69 -2.58
N GLN A 36 3.66 -4.10 -3.69
CA GLN A 36 3.10 -4.95 -4.73
C GLN A 36 4.28 -5.51 -5.53
N ASP A 37 5.18 -6.23 -4.83
CA ASP A 37 5.88 -7.30 -5.55
C ASP A 37 4.78 -8.23 -6.04
N ASP A 38 5.02 -8.89 -7.15
CA ASP A 38 4.05 -9.72 -7.85
C ASP A 38 3.64 -10.93 -7.00
N ASP A 39 2.85 -10.67 -5.97
CA ASP A 39 2.31 -11.63 -5.01
C ASP A 39 1.36 -12.58 -5.72
N SER A 40 0.92 -12.25 -6.95
CA SER A 40 0.18 -13.16 -7.82
C SER A 40 0.88 -14.51 -7.99
N ARG A 41 2.21 -14.56 -7.87
CA ARG A 41 2.99 -15.81 -7.87
C ARG A 41 2.67 -16.75 -6.70
N TYR A 42 2.10 -16.23 -5.61
CA TYR A 42 1.74 -16.98 -4.41
C TYR A 42 0.24 -17.25 -4.30
N TYR A 43 -0.58 -16.73 -5.23
CA TYR A 43 -2.02 -16.94 -5.26
C TYR A 43 -2.46 -17.66 -6.53
N ASP A 44 -3.53 -18.45 -6.46
CA ASP A 44 -4.17 -19.02 -7.66
C ASP A 44 -5.16 -18.02 -8.28
N GLU A 45 -5.76 -18.38 -9.42
CA GLU A 45 -6.74 -17.53 -10.14
C GLU A 45 -8.00 -17.24 -9.30
N ASN A 46 -8.27 -18.01 -8.25
CA ASN A 46 -9.41 -17.82 -7.35
C ASN A 46 -9.02 -16.98 -6.12
N GLY A 47 -7.76 -16.54 -6.02
CA GLY A 47 -7.24 -15.77 -4.90
C GLY A 47 -6.87 -16.61 -3.67
N ASN A 48 -6.74 -17.94 -3.79
CA ASN A 48 -6.26 -18.79 -2.70
C ASN A 48 -4.74 -18.75 -2.63
N HIS A 49 -4.18 -18.70 -1.42
CA HIS A 49 -2.73 -18.69 -1.24
C HIS A 49 -2.16 -20.11 -1.44
N LEU A 50 -1.33 -20.30 -2.47
CA LEU A 50 -0.80 -21.60 -2.91
C LEU A 50 -0.16 -22.43 -1.78
N TYR A 51 0.59 -21.78 -0.88
CA TYR A 51 1.26 -22.46 0.24
C TYR A 51 0.33 -22.80 1.42
N TYR A 52 -0.39 -21.82 1.96
CA TYR A 52 -1.21 -22.00 3.17
C TYR A 52 -2.54 -22.71 2.89
N ASP A 53 -3.13 -22.52 1.71
CA ASP A 53 -4.46 -23.01 1.36
C ASP A 53 -4.43 -24.34 0.60
N ARG A 54 -3.28 -25.01 0.48
CA ARG A 54 -3.14 -26.27 -0.26
C ARG A 54 -4.22 -27.31 0.07
N LYS A 55 -4.60 -27.42 1.36
CA LYS A 55 -5.66 -28.34 1.80
C LYS A 55 -7.06 -27.89 1.38
N LEU A 56 -7.30 -26.58 1.33
CA LEU A 56 -8.56 -26.00 0.88
C LEU A 56 -8.71 -26.22 -0.63
N ILE A 57 -7.68 -25.88 -1.41
CA ILE A 57 -7.63 -26.07 -2.87
C ILE A 57 -7.95 -27.53 -3.23
N ALA A 58 -7.29 -28.50 -2.59
CA ALA A 58 -7.52 -29.92 -2.84
C ALA A 58 -8.96 -30.40 -2.51
N ARG A 59 -9.61 -29.80 -1.50
CA ARG A 59 -11.01 -30.10 -1.19
C ARG A 59 -11.95 -29.52 -2.23
N LEU A 60 -11.71 -28.28 -2.63
CA LEU A 60 -12.49 -27.59 -3.65
C LEU A 60 -12.41 -28.31 -5.00
N GLU A 61 -11.24 -28.79 -5.41
CA GLU A 61 -11.07 -29.62 -6.62
C GLU A 61 -11.92 -30.89 -6.57
N LYS A 62 -11.87 -31.62 -5.45
CA LYS A 62 -12.65 -32.85 -5.25
C LYS A 62 -14.17 -32.60 -5.25
N GLU A 63 -14.61 -31.47 -4.70
CA GLU A 63 -16.02 -31.06 -4.75
C GLU A 63 -16.45 -30.70 -6.17
N LYS A 64 -15.61 -29.98 -6.93
CA LYS A 64 -15.86 -29.68 -8.36
C LYS A 64 -15.98 -30.97 -9.18
N GLU A 65 -15.11 -31.95 -8.97
CA GLU A 65 -15.18 -33.26 -9.65
C GLU A 65 -16.48 -34.00 -9.34
N ARG A 66 -16.91 -34.01 -8.06
CA ARG A 66 -18.17 -34.63 -7.65
C ARG A 66 -19.38 -33.92 -8.25
N ALA A 67 -19.38 -32.60 -8.24
CA ALA A 67 -20.45 -31.81 -8.85
C ALA A 67 -20.52 -32.06 -10.37
N ALA A 68 -19.38 -32.13 -11.05
CA ALA A 68 -19.32 -32.44 -12.49
C ALA A 68 -19.80 -33.87 -12.81
N GLN A 69 -19.54 -34.84 -11.92
CA GLN A 69 -20.04 -36.20 -12.07
C GLN A 69 -21.55 -36.32 -11.78
N GLN A 70 -22.09 -35.54 -10.85
CA GLN A 70 -23.52 -35.53 -10.53
C GLN A 70 -24.37 -34.75 -11.54
N SER A 71 -23.76 -33.82 -12.27
CA SER A 71 -24.40 -33.03 -13.33
C SER A 71 -24.42 -33.73 -14.70
N LYS A 72 -23.89 -34.95 -14.80
CA LYS A 72 -23.75 -35.72 -16.03
C LYS A 72 -24.71 -36.91 -16.03
#